data_AF-A0A1J3J8S5-F1
#
_entry.id   AF-A0A1J3J8S5-F1
#
_cell.length_a   1.000
_cell.length_b   1.000
_cell.length_c   1.000
_cell.angle_alpha   90.00
_cell.angle_beta   90.00
_cell.angle_gamma   90.00
#
_symmetry.space_group_name_H-M   'P 1'
#
loop_
_entity.id
_entity.type
_entity.pdbx_description
1 polymer ?
#
loop_
_entity_poly.entity_id
_entity_poly.type
_entity_poly.pdbx_seq_one_letter_code
_entity_poly.pdbx_strand_id
1 'polypeptide(L)'
;TTLSVFAPLTCFKRIDSLRFTSAISVALAVVFLVITAGIVIIKLCTDGLMMPRLFPNVTDLASFWRLFTVVPVLVNAYICHYNVHNIQNELEDATQIKPVVRSALTLCASVYIMTSLFGYLLFGDGTLDDVLANFDTN
;
A
#
# COMPACT_ATOMS: atom_id res chain seq x y z
N THR A 1 15.03 -13.91 -26.78
CA THR A 1 13.82 -14.70 -26.44
C THR A 1 12.92 -13.97 -25.46
N THR A 2 13.44 -13.29 -24.43
CA THR A 2 12.64 -12.43 -23.53
C THR A 2 12.02 -11.21 -24.23
N LEU A 3 12.76 -10.56 -25.14
CA LEU A 3 12.27 -9.41 -25.93
C LEU A 3 10.98 -9.70 -26.71
N SER A 4 10.79 -10.92 -27.23
CA SER A 4 9.60 -11.30 -28.00
C SER A 4 8.35 -11.53 -27.14
N VAL A 5 8.53 -11.84 -25.84
CA VAL A 5 7.45 -11.98 -24.86
C VAL A 5 7.06 -10.62 -24.28
N PHE A 6 8.03 -9.71 -24.09
CA PHE A 6 7.77 -8.35 -23.63
C PHE A 6 7.30 -7.39 -24.75
N ALA A 7 7.59 -7.68 -26.03
CA ALA A 7 7.14 -6.89 -27.17
C ALA A 7 5.61 -6.67 -27.25
N PRO A 8 4.74 -7.69 -27.10
CA PRO A 8 3.29 -7.46 -27.09
C PRO A 8 2.81 -6.70 -25.85
N LEU A 9 3.51 -6.81 -24.71
CA LEU A 9 3.22 -6.06 -23.48
C LEU A 9 3.55 -4.57 -23.62
N THR A 10 4.61 -4.22 -24.36
CA THR A 10 4.95 -2.82 -24.69
C THR A 10 4.05 -2.20 -25.76
N CYS A 11 3.23 -3.00 -26.44
CA CYS A 11 2.35 -2.56 -27.54
C CYS A 11 0.96 -2.09 -27.08
N PHE A 12 0.63 -2.19 -25.79
CA PHE A 12 -0.58 -1.56 -25.23
C PHE A 12 -0.38 -0.04 -25.10
N LYS A 13 -0.42 0.64 -26.25
CA LYS A 13 -0.50 2.09 -26.42
C LYS A 13 -1.89 2.63 -26.02
N ARG A 14 -2.46 2.11 -24.92
CA ARG A 14 -3.71 2.60 -24.32
C ARG A 14 -3.68 2.44 -22.80
N ILE A 15 -3.46 3.58 -22.15
CA ILE A 15 -3.61 3.81 -20.70
C ILE A 15 -5.04 3.46 -20.22
N ASP A 16 -6.00 3.33 -21.14
CA ASP A 16 -7.36 2.85 -20.87
C ASP A 16 -7.46 1.43 -20.29
N SER A 17 -6.48 0.55 -20.51
CA SER A 17 -6.46 -0.74 -19.80
C SER A 17 -5.97 -0.58 -18.35
N LEU A 18 -5.08 0.39 -18.11
CA LEU A 18 -4.58 0.68 -16.77
C LEU A 18 -5.64 1.24 -15.84
N ARG A 19 -6.63 1.99 -16.34
CA ARG A 19 -7.73 2.46 -15.50
C ARG A 19 -8.52 1.29 -14.89
N PHE A 20 -8.71 0.21 -15.65
CA PHE A 20 -9.45 -0.97 -15.19
C PHE A 20 -8.63 -1.79 -14.21
N THR A 21 -7.36 -2.06 -14.52
CA THR A 21 -6.47 -2.77 -13.59
C THR A 21 -6.22 -1.99 -12.30
N SER A 22 -6.09 -0.66 -12.39
CA SER A 22 -5.93 0.22 -11.22
C SER A 22 -7.20 0.25 -10.37
N ALA A 23 -8.39 0.34 -10.99
CA ALA A 23 -9.64 0.30 -10.26
C ALA A 23 -9.83 -1.05 -9.54
N ILE A 24 -9.51 -2.16 -10.20
CA ILE A 24 -9.53 -3.49 -9.59
C ILE A 24 -8.54 -3.58 -8.43
N SER A 25 -7.31 -3.09 -8.60
CA SER A 25 -6.30 -3.10 -7.54
C SER A 25 -6.74 -2.33 -6.30
N VAL A 26 -7.29 -1.12 -6.48
CA VAL A 26 -7.83 -0.33 -5.37
C VAL A 26 -9.02 -1.03 -4.72
N ALA A 27 -9.93 -1.61 -5.51
CA ALA A 27 -11.07 -2.36 -4.97
C ALA A 27 -10.62 -3.55 -4.12
N LEU A 28 -9.64 -4.33 -4.59
CA LEU A 28 -9.07 -5.45 -3.83
C LEU A 28 -8.40 -4.99 -2.53
N ALA A 29 -7.65 -3.88 -2.56
CA ALA A 29 -7.05 -3.31 -1.35
C ALA A 29 -8.12 -2.86 -0.33
N VAL A 30 -9.22 -2.27 -0.79
CA VAL A 30 -10.36 -1.89 0.06
C VAL A 30 -11.06 -3.12 0.63
N VAL A 31 -11.27 -4.17 -0.17
CA VAL A 31 -11.84 -5.44 0.31
C VAL A 31 -10.96 -6.06 1.39
N PHE A 32 -9.64 -6.13 1.18
CA PHE A 32 -8.70 -6.60 2.18
C PHE A 32 -8.77 -5.76 3.48
N LEU A 33 -8.85 -4.44 3.36
CA LEU A 33 -9.03 -3.54 4.50
C LEU A 33 -10.33 -3.79 5.27
N VAL A 34 -11.45 -3.99 4.58
CA VAL A 34 -12.74 -4.27 5.23
C VAL A 34 -12.69 -5.60 5.98
N ILE A 35 -12.09 -6.63 5.39
CA ILE A 35 -11.94 -7.95 6.02
C ILE A 35 -11.06 -7.84 7.26
N THR A 36 -9.87 -7.25 7.14
CA THR A 36 -8.92 -7.10 8.25
C THR A 36 -9.49 -6.24 9.38
N ALA A 37 -10.13 -5.12 9.06
CA ALA A 37 -10.84 -4.29 10.03
C ALA A 37 -11.95 -5.07 10.76
N GLY A 38 -12.73 -5.88 10.02
CA GLY A 38 -13.76 -6.74 10.61
C GLY A 38 -13.20 -7.74 11.61
N ILE A 39 -12.08 -8.41 11.27
CA ILE A 39 -11.41 -9.34 12.18
C ILE A 39 -10.90 -8.61 13.44
N VAL A 40 -10.30 -7.44 13.28
CA VAL A 40 -9.80 -6.62 14.40
C VAL A 40 -10.97 -6.21 15.31
N ILE A 41 -12.10 -5.74 14.76
CA ILE A 41 -13.28 -5.36 15.55
C ILE A 41 -13.82 -6.56 16.33
N ILE A 42 -13.94 -7.74 15.71
CA ILE A 42 -14.41 -8.96 16.40
C ILE A 42 -13.48 -9.35 17.53
N LYS A 43 -12.16 -9.31 17.30
CA LYS A 43 -11.18 -9.63 18.35
C LYS A 43 -11.16 -8.57 19.46
N LEU A 44 -11.36 -7.29 19.15
CA LEU A 44 -11.52 -6.21 20.14
C LEU A 44 -12.72 -6.47 21.05
N CYS A 45 -13.87 -6.84 20.49
CA CYS A 45 -15.09 -7.10 21.27
C CYS A 45 -15.02 -8.37 22.12
N THR A 46 -14.09 -9.28 21.83
CA THR A 46 -13.94 -10.58 22.51
C THR A 46 -12.78 -10.56 23.52
N ASP A 47 -12.19 -9.39 23.82
CA ASP A 47 -10.96 -9.23 24.62
C ASP A 47 -9.78 -10.10 24.13
N GLY A 48 -9.79 -10.49 22.85
CA GLY A 48 -8.80 -11.37 22.24
C GLY A 48 -7.58 -10.65 21.67
N LEU A 49 -7.48 -9.33 21.86
CA LEU A 49 -6.35 -8.54 21.37
C LEU A 49 -5.41 -8.17 22.51
N MET A 50 -4.19 -8.70 22.44
CA MET A 50 -3.06 -8.10 23.14
C MET A 50 -2.72 -6.81 22.40
N MET A 51 -2.91 -5.64 23.04
CA MET A 51 -2.54 -4.36 22.43
C MET A 51 -1.04 -4.37 22.08
N PRO A 52 -0.68 -4.25 20.79
CA PRO A 52 0.71 -4.29 20.38
C PRO A 52 1.43 -2.99 20.75
N ARG A 53 2.76 -3.04 20.83
CA ARG A 53 3.57 -1.89 21.21
C ARG A 53 3.61 -0.87 20.07
N LEU A 54 2.97 0.29 20.24
CA LEU A 54 2.98 1.35 19.22
C LEU A 54 4.36 1.97 18.95
N PHE A 55 5.34 1.79 19.85
CA PHE A 55 6.67 2.35 19.70
C PHE A 55 7.74 1.26 19.55
N PRO A 56 8.70 1.43 18.63
CA PRO A 56 9.80 0.49 18.47
C PRO A 56 10.69 0.49 19.73
N ASN A 57 11.13 -0.69 20.15
CA ASN A 57 12.07 -0.82 21.27
C ASN A 57 13.49 -0.49 20.81
N VAL A 58 13.94 0.74 21.07
CA VAL A 58 15.28 1.21 20.71
C VAL A 58 16.22 0.97 21.89
N THR A 59 16.72 -0.25 22.02
CA THR A 59 17.69 -0.61 23.07
C THR A 59 19.11 -0.20 22.72
N ASP A 60 19.47 -0.21 21.43
CA ASP A 60 20.85 -0.04 20.95
C ASP A 60 20.95 0.87 19.72
N LEU A 61 22.14 1.45 19.51
CA LEU A 61 22.47 2.23 18.31
C LEU A 61 22.22 1.45 17.00
N ALA A 62 22.46 0.13 17.00
CA ALA A 62 22.18 -0.72 15.86
C ALA A 62 20.67 -0.78 15.54
N SER A 63 19.80 -0.83 16.55
CA SER A 63 18.35 -0.81 16.38
C SER A 63 17.86 0.52 15.80
N PHE A 64 18.50 1.64 16.16
CA PHE A 64 18.23 2.94 15.56
C PHE A 64 18.54 2.96 14.06
N TRP A 65 19.67 2.38 13.63
CA TRP A 65 20.00 2.27 12.20
C TRP A 65 19.01 1.38 11.43
N ARG A 66 18.44 0.36 12.08
CA ARG A 66 17.42 -0.49 11.44
C ARG A 66 16.13 0.28 11.14
N LEU A 67 15.80 1.37 11.85
CA LEU A 67 14.65 2.21 11.45
C LEU A 67 14.83 2.82 10.05
N PHE A 68 16.08 3.07 9.62
CA PHE A 68 16.34 3.66 8.30
C PHE A 68 16.03 2.71 7.13
N THR A 69 15.91 1.39 7.35
CA THR A 69 15.53 0.46 6.27
C THR A 69 14.08 0.67 5.80
N VAL A 70 13.25 1.35 6.61
CA VAL A 70 11.88 1.72 6.27
C VAL A 70 11.85 2.87 5.26
N VAL A 71 12.87 3.73 5.23
CA VAL A 71 12.92 4.91 4.35
C VAL A 71 12.87 4.52 2.86
N PRO A 72 13.70 3.59 2.36
CA PRO A 72 13.58 3.10 0.98
C PRO A 72 12.20 2.52 0.66
N VAL A 73 11.57 1.80 1.60
CA VAL A 73 10.24 1.21 1.40
C VAL A 73 9.17 2.29 1.25
N LEU A 74 9.19 3.32 2.12
CA LEU A 74 8.28 4.45 2.03
C LEU A 74 8.49 5.28 0.76
N VAL A 75 9.74 5.58 0.42
CA VAL A 75 10.06 6.28 -0.82
C VAL A 75 9.54 5.50 -2.02
N ASN A 76 9.77 4.18 -2.05
CA ASN A 76 9.29 3.28 -3.10
C ASN A 76 7.75 3.23 -3.20
N ALA A 77 7.05 3.17 -2.06
CA ALA A 77 5.59 3.13 -2.02
C ALA A 77 4.94 4.42 -2.57
N TYR A 78 5.59 5.57 -2.38
CA TYR A 78 5.10 6.87 -2.85
C TYR A 78 5.75 7.35 -4.15
N ILE A 79 6.38 6.46 -4.91
CA ILE A 79 6.87 6.81 -6.25
C ILE A 79 5.67 6.91 -7.20
N CYS A 80 5.02 8.07 -7.20
CA CYS A 80 3.97 8.41 -8.18
C CYS A 80 4.40 9.59 -9.09
N HIS A 81 5.49 10.27 -8.74
CA HIS A 81 5.92 11.51 -9.38
C HIS A 81 6.31 11.34 -10.86
N TYR A 82 6.84 10.19 -11.28
CA TYR A 82 7.18 9.96 -12.69
C TYR A 82 5.95 9.88 -13.60
N ASN A 83 4.79 9.50 -13.05
CA ASN A 83 3.54 9.40 -13.80
C ASN A 83 2.77 10.73 -13.88
N VAL A 84 3.12 11.73 -13.06
CA VAL A 84 2.33 12.98 -12.97
C VAL A 84 2.27 13.72 -14.30
N HIS A 85 3.35 13.71 -15.08
CA HIS A 85 3.40 14.36 -16.39
C HIS A 85 2.52 13.66 -17.42
N ASN A 86 2.50 12.32 -17.41
CA ASN A 86 1.63 11.53 -18.27
C ASN A 86 0.15 11.75 -17.91
N ILE A 87 -0.18 11.77 -16.61
CA ILE A 87 -1.54 12.04 -16.13
C ILE A 87 -1.99 13.44 -16.53
N GLN A 88 -1.11 14.45 -16.43
CA GLN A 88 -1.42 15.82 -16.83
C GLN A 88 -1.72 15.93 -18.33
N ASN A 89 -1.00 15.18 -19.18
CA ASN A 89 -1.21 15.20 -20.63
C ASN A 89 -2.50 14.47 -21.06
N GLU A 90 -2.98 13.52 -20.26
CA GLU A 90 -4.21 12.74 -20.53
C GLU A 90 -5.48 13.41 -19.95
N LEU A 91 -5.31 14.37 -19.04
CA LEU A 91 -6.42 15.05 -18.38
C LEU A 91 -7.11 16.01 -19.34
N GLU A 92 -8.45 15.95 -19.43
CA GLU A 92 -9.24 16.85 -20.27
C GLU A 92 -9.02 18.32 -19.90
N ASP A 93 -8.84 18.60 -18.61
CA ASP A 93 -8.43 19.90 -18.09
C ASP A 93 -7.16 19.76 -17.23
N ALA A 94 -6.01 20.10 -17.81
CA ALA A 94 -4.71 20.04 -17.14
C ALA A 94 -4.63 20.93 -15.87
N THR A 95 -5.51 21.91 -15.70
CA THR A 95 -5.54 22.73 -14.48
C THR A 95 -5.99 21.94 -13.25
N GLN A 96 -6.71 20.82 -13.45
CA GLN A 96 -7.19 19.92 -12.40
C GLN A 96 -6.12 18.94 -11.90
N ILE A 97 -4.87 19.01 -12.39
CA ILE A 97 -3.82 18.07 -11.95
C ILE A 97 -3.56 18.13 -10.44
N LYS A 98 -3.63 19.33 -9.84
CA LYS A 98 -3.40 19.53 -8.39
C LYS A 98 -4.44 18.80 -7.52
N PRO A 99 -5.76 19.01 -7.70
CA PRO A 99 -6.76 18.27 -6.91
C PRO A 99 -6.72 16.76 -7.18
N VAL A 100 -6.43 16.32 -8.42
CA VAL A 100 -6.30 14.90 -8.76
C VAL A 100 -5.13 14.24 -8.04
N VAL A 101 -3.95 14.86 -8.04
CA VAL A 101 -2.79 14.34 -7.31
C VAL A 101 -3.05 14.33 -5.81
N ARG A 102 -3.68 15.38 -5.27
CA ARG A 102 -4.01 15.47 -3.85
C ARG A 102 -4.99 14.36 -3.44
N SER A 103 -6.05 14.12 -4.22
CA SER A 103 -7.02 13.07 -3.91
C SER A 103 -6.39 11.67 -3.97
N ALA A 104 -5.56 11.42 -5.00
CA ALA A 104 -4.82 10.16 -5.14
C ALA A 104 -3.87 9.91 -3.95
N LEU A 105 -3.10 10.93 -3.55
CA LEU A 105 -2.22 10.83 -2.38
C LEU A 105 -2.99 10.61 -1.08
N THR A 106 -4.12 11.29 -0.88
CA THR A 106 -4.95 11.10 0.32
C THR A 106 -5.55 9.70 0.38
N LEU A 107 -5.99 9.15 -0.75
CA LEU A 107 -6.53 7.79 -0.83
C LEU A 107 -5.43 6.73 -0.62
N CYS A 108 -4.26 6.92 -1.23
CA CYS A 108 -3.12 6.04 -1.05
C CYS A 108 -2.66 6.03 0.42
N ALA A 109 -2.50 7.22 1.02
CA ALA A 109 -2.11 7.36 2.42
C ALA A 109 -3.13 6.75 3.38
N SER A 110 -4.43 6.94 3.16
CA SER A 110 -5.45 6.34 4.02
C SER A 110 -5.40 4.81 3.96
N VAL A 111 -5.28 4.23 2.76
CA VAL A 111 -5.18 2.78 2.58
C VAL A 111 -3.93 2.23 3.29
N TYR A 112 -2.76 2.85 3.10
CA TYR A 112 -1.52 2.41 3.74
C TYR A 112 -1.56 2.52 5.27
N ILE A 113 -2.03 3.65 5.81
CA ILE A 113 -2.13 3.85 7.26
C ILE A 113 -3.12 2.86 7.87
N MET A 114 -4.31 2.69 7.27
CA MET A 114 -5.30 1.75 7.78
C MET A 114 -4.80 0.30 7.70
N THR A 115 -4.10 -0.06 6.63
CA THR A 115 -3.57 -1.42 6.42
C THR A 115 -2.49 -1.71 7.45
N SER A 116 -1.57 -0.77 7.66
CA SER A 116 -0.53 -0.86 8.68
C SER A 116 -1.14 -0.93 10.09
N LEU A 117 -2.12 -0.08 10.40
CA LEU A 117 -2.77 -0.07 11.71
C LEU A 117 -3.50 -1.39 12.00
N PHE A 118 -4.38 -1.85 11.12
CA PHE A 118 -5.13 -3.07 11.35
C PHE A 118 -4.28 -4.33 11.25
N GLY A 119 -3.31 -4.36 10.33
CA GLY A 119 -2.34 -5.46 10.24
C GLY A 119 -1.49 -5.57 11.51
N TYR A 120 -0.98 -4.45 12.02
CA TYR A 120 -0.20 -4.43 13.25
C TYR A 120 -1.07 -4.73 14.49
N LEU A 121 -2.32 -4.25 14.54
CA LEU A 121 -3.26 -4.65 15.59
C LEU A 121 -3.58 -6.16 15.59
N LEU A 122 -3.56 -6.80 14.41
CA LEU A 122 -3.89 -8.22 14.29
C LEU A 122 -2.73 -9.15 14.67
N PHE A 123 -1.49 -8.79 14.31
CA PHE A 123 -0.31 -9.64 14.46
C PHE A 123 0.74 -9.13 15.46
N GLY A 124 0.71 -7.84 15.79
CA GLY A 124 1.64 -7.20 16.73
C GLY A 124 3.10 -7.39 16.35
N ASP A 125 3.92 -7.79 17.33
CA ASP A 125 5.35 -8.05 17.11
C ASP A 125 5.63 -9.23 16.16
N GLY A 126 4.62 -10.03 15.81
CA GLY A 126 4.70 -11.12 14.84
C GLY A 126 4.41 -10.71 13.38
N THR A 127 4.21 -9.42 13.09
CA THR A 127 4.05 -8.94 11.72
C THR A 127 5.31 -9.23 10.89
N LEU A 128 5.14 -9.90 9.75
CA LEU A 128 6.21 -10.19 8.80
C LEU A 128 6.41 -9.02 7.82
N ASP A 129 7.54 -9.01 7.12
CA ASP A 129 7.83 -8.01 6.07
C ASP A 129 6.76 -8.00 4.97
N ASP A 130 6.22 -9.18 4.64
CA ASP A 130 5.00 -9.34 3.85
C ASP A 130 3.83 -9.73 4.77
N VAL A 131 2.92 -8.77 4.98
CA VAL A 131 1.75 -8.95 5.85
C VAL A 131 0.81 -10.05 5.35
N LEU A 132 0.79 -10.35 4.05
CA LEU A 132 -0.08 -11.39 3.51
C LEU A 132 0.40 -12.78 3.93
N ALA A 133 1.71 -12.96 4.13
CA ALA A 133 2.28 -14.21 4.62
C ALA A 133 1.82 -14.53 6.05
N ASN A 134 1.43 -13.53 6.86
CA ASN A 134 0.84 -13.77 8.17
C ASN A 134 -0.54 -14.45 8.11
N PHE A 135 -1.20 -14.45 6.94
CA PHE A 135 -2.47 -15.13 6.70
C PHE A 135 -2.29 -16.49 5.99
N ASP A 136 -1.07 -16.88 5.63
CA ASP A 136 -0.81 -18.20 5.05
C ASP A 136 -0.99 -19.29 6.12
N THR A 137 -1.52 -20.42 5.71
CA THR A 137 -1.91 -21.55 6.58
C THR A 137 -0.94 -22.73 6.53
N ASN A 138 0.21 -22.59 5.85
CA ASN A 138 1.23 -23.64 5.72
C ASN A 138 2.51 -23.34 6.49
#